data_AF-A0A6P5SPI3-F1
#
_entry.id   AF-A0A6P5SPI3-F1
#
_cell.length_a   1.000
_cell.length_b   1.000
_cell.length_c   1.000
_cell.angle_alpha   90.00
_cell.angle_beta   90.00
_cell.angle_gamma   90.00
#
_symmetry.space_group_name_H-M   'P 1'
#
loop_
_entity.id
_entity.type
_entity.pdbx_description
1 polymer ?
#
loop_
_entity_poly.entity_id
_entity_poly.type
_entity_poly.pdbx_seq_one_letter_code
_entity_poly.pdbx_strand_id
1 'polypeptide(L)'
;MWHKWKEKFMCKFSKYIKYLQGIDRTIPMVNPKPSCRPTISYRPIQPSDLEILEQIHADLFPIRYEAEFFQNVVNGHDIVSWAAVDRSRPNGQSDELIGFVTARIVLAKESEIGDLLSYEPSKSDQTLIYILTLGVVESFRNLGIASALIREVIKYASSIPTCRGIYLHVISYNNAAIHLYKKMSFMCVRRLQGFYLINGQHYDSYLFVYYVNGGRSPCSPLELVTGTLNLMRNGLKSVFARLRKKEDRKVSKWGKCKETHCLISTTQSRRNLTTECTGYECV
;
A
#
# COMPACT_ATOMS: atom_id res chain seq x y z
N MET A 1 -6.11 -35.89 -22.20
CA MET A 1 -5.56 -34.51 -22.17
C MET A 1 -4.47 -34.30 -21.09
N TRP A 2 -4.63 -34.88 -19.89
CA TRP A 2 -3.63 -34.88 -18.80
C TRP A 2 -2.27 -35.52 -19.18
N HIS A 3 -2.27 -36.60 -19.97
CA HIS A 3 -1.04 -37.26 -20.44
C HIS A 3 -0.14 -36.34 -21.27
N LYS A 4 -0.71 -35.52 -22.17
CA LYS A 4 0.06 -34.57 -22.99
C LYS A 4 0.72 -33.45 -22.17
N TRP A 5 0.10 -33.07 -21.04
CA TRP A 5 0.62 -32.03 -20.14
C TRP A 5 1.79 -32.54 -19.28
N LYS A 6 1.65 -33.78 -18.76
CA LYS A 6 2.73 -34.47 -18.04
C LYS A 6 3.93 -34.74 -18.95
N GLU A 7 3.70 -35.13 -20.21
CA GLU A 7 4.78 -35.36 -21.18
C GLU A 7 5.52 -34.07 -21.59
N LYS A 8 4.80 -32.97 -21.85
CA LYS A 8 5.44 -31.67 -22.14
C LYS A 8 6.24 -31.14 -20.94
N PHE A 9 5.71 -31.27 -19.72
CA PHE A 9 6.40 -30.88 -18.49
C PHE A 9 7.66 -31.74 -18.25
N MET A 10 7.56 -33.06 -18.36
CA MET A 10 8.67 -33.98 -18.15
C MET A 10 9.76 -33.84 -19.24
N CYS A 11 9.38 -33.55 -20.48
CA CYS A 11 10.35 -33.30 -21.56
C CYS A 11 11.15 -32.00 -21.34
N LYS A 12 10.47 -30.93 -20.88
CA LYS A 12 11.11 -29.64 -20.58
C LYS A 12 12.00 -29.74 -19.33
N PHE A 13 11.56 -30.48 -18.31
CA PHE A 13 12.31 -30.77 -17.09
C PHE A 13 13.53 -31.66 -17.35
N SER A 14 13.40 -32.68 -18.20
CA SER A 14 14.52 -33.57 -18.59
C SER A 14 15.61 -32.82 -19.36
N LYS A 15 15.24 -31.93 -20.30
CA LYS A 15 16.20 -31.07 -21.00
C LYS A 15 16.96 -30.15 -20.04
N TYR A 16 16.27 -29.60 -19.04
CA TYR A 16 16.87 -28.74 -18.03
C TYR A 16 17.84 -29.48 -17.09
N ILE A 17 17.50 -30.71 -16.70
CA ILE A 17 18.41 -31.57 -15.92
C ILE A 17 19.64 -31.97 -16.74
N LYS A 18 19.47 -32.34 -18.02
CA LYS A 18 20.60 -32.69 -18.91
C LYS A 18 21.54 -31.49 -19.15
N TYR A 19 20.99 -30.28 -19.19
CA TYR A 19 21.75 -29.03 -19.24
C TYR A 19 22.54 -28.79 -17.95
N LEU A 20 21.92 -28.97 -16.78
CA LEU A 20 22.60 -28.84 -15.49
C LEU A 20 23.66 -29.92 -15.25
N GLN A 21 23.50 -31.09 -15.87
CA GLN A 21 24.47 -32.19 -15.83
C GLN A 21 25.58 -32.08 -16.89
N GLY A 22 25.57 -31.03 -17.75
CA GLY A 22 26.65 -30.75 -18.69
C GLY A 22 26.80 -31.74 -19.86
N ILE A 23 25.72 -32.44 -20.22
CA ILE A 23 25.75 -33.56 -21.18
C ILE A 23 25.61 -33.10 -22.65
N ASP A 24 25.17 -31.87 -22.91
CA ASP A 24 25.01 -31.32 -24.27
C ASP A 24 26.07 -30.24 -24.56
N ARG A 25 27.10 -30.59 -25.35
CA ARG A 25 28.30 -29.76 -25.62
C ARG A 25 28.43 -29.30 -27.07
N THR A 26 27.33 -29.00 -27.76
CA THR A 26 27.41 -28.43 -29.11
C THR A 26 26.51 -27.22 -29.26
N ILE A 27 27.06 -26.02 -29.06
CA ILE A 27 26.84 -24.76 -29.82
C ILE A 27 27.81 -23.68 -29.26
N PRO A 28 28.44 -22.82 -30.11
CA PRO A 28 29.48 -21.88 -29.67
C PRO A 28 28.93 -20.64 -28.97
N MET A 29 29.74 -20.08 -28.07
CA MET A 29 29.56 -18.78 -27.42
C MET A 29 29.59 -17.63 -28.43
N VAL A 30 28.55 -16.77 -28.42
CA VAL A 30 28.61 -15.30 -28.25
C VAL A 30 27.16 -14.81 -28.15
N ASN A 31 26.82 -14.12 -27.06
CA ASN A 31 26.02 -12.89 -27.16
C ASN A 31 26.13 -12.08 -25.85
N PRO A 32 26.50 -10.78 -25.92
CA PRO A 32 26.56 -9.93 -24.75
C PRO A 32 25.13 -9.75 -24.25
N LYS A 33 24.83 -10.19 -23.02
CA LYS A 33 23.57 -9.89 -22.36
C LYS A 33 23.42 -8.37 -22.28
N PRO A 34 22.47 -7.72 -22.98
CA PRO A 34 21.99 -6.45 -22.48
C PRO A 34 21.16 -6.82 -21.25
N SER A 35 21.71 -6.59 -20.07
CA SER A 35 20.93 -6.60 -18.83
C SER A 35 19.97 -5.39 -18.85
N CYS A 36 19.03 -5.38 -19.78
CA CYS A 36 18.02 -4.32 -19.85
C CYS A 36 17.05 -4.58 -18.69
N ARG A 37 17.05 -3.69 -17.72
CA ARG A 37 16.02 -3.70 -16.68
C ARG A 37 14.68 -3.40 -17.36
N PRO A 38 13.61 -4.13 -17.03
CA PRO A 38 12.33 -3.93 -17.68
C PRO A 38 11.79 -2.54 -17.35
N THR A 39 11.29 -1.83 -18.36
CA THR A 39 10.75 -0.47 -18.23
C THR A 39 9.23 -0.56 -18.14
N ILE A 40 8.74 -0.70 -16.90
CA ILE A 40 7.31 -0.93 -16.67
C ILE A 40 6.53 0.36 -16.80
N SER A 41 5.49 0.34 -17.61
CA SER A 41 4.50 1.41 -17.74
C SER A 41 3.11 0.89 -17.37
N TYR A 42 2.24 1.79 -16.91
CA TYR A 42 0.86 1.47 -16.54
C TYR A 42 -0.10 2.26 -17.42
N ARG A 43 -1.15 1.61 -17.92
CA ARG A 43 -2.20 2.21 -18.76
C ARG A 43 -3.55 1.54 -18.48
N PRO A 44 -4.69 2.11 -18.88
CA PRO A 44 -5.96 1.38 -18.88
C PRO A 44 -5.87 0.12 -19.76
N ILE A 45 -6.66 -0.91 -19.43
CA ILE A 45 -6.87 -2.07 -20.33
C ILE A 45 -7.67 -1.60 -21.54
N GLN A 46 -7.37 -2.15 -22.72
CA GLN A 46 -7.96 -1.78 -24.00
C GLN A 46 -8.56 -3.00 -24.70
N PRO A 47 -9.45 -2.82 -25.70
CA PRO A 47 -10.01 -3.92 -26.50
C PRO A 47 -8.97 -4.86 -27.12
N SER A 48 -7.80 -4.34 -27.50
CA SER A 48 -6.69 -5.14 -28.04
C SER A 48 -6.06 -6.11 -27.02
N ASP A 49 -6.31 -5.92 -25.72
CA ASP A 49 -5.77 -6.77 -24.67
C ASP A 49 -6.64 -8.02 -24.41
N LEU A 50 -7.78 -8.19 -25.08
CA LEU A 50 -8.76 -9.23 -24.77
C LEU A 50 -8.15 -10.64 -24.72
N GLU A 51 -7.50 -11.06 -25.81
CA GLU A 51 -6.94 -12.41 -25.94
C GLU A 51 -5.85 -12.67 -24.89
N ILE A 52 -4.95 -11.70 -24.68
CA ILE A 52 -3.86 -11.85 -23.71
C ILE A 52 -4.39 -11.80 -22.28
N LEU A 53 -5.43 -11.02 -22.01
CA LEU A 53 -6.08 -10.96 -20.70
C LEU A 53 -6.73 -12.30 -20.36
N GLU A 54 -7.48 -12.89 -21.28
CA GLU A 54 -8.08 -14.23 -21.12
C GLU A 54 -7.02 -15.30 -20.88
N GLN A 55 -5.95 -15.28 -21.68
CA GLN A 55 -4.85 -16.23 -21.57
C GLN A 55 -4.15 -16.12 -20.21
N ILE A 56 -3.79 -14.91 -19.78
CA ILE A 56 -3.12 -14.73 -18.49
C ILE A 56 -4.08 -15.12 -17.35
N HIS A 57 -5.39 -14.84 -17.44
CA HIS A 57 -6.33 -15.29 -16.42
C HIS A 57 -6.39 -16.82 -16.33
N ALA A 58 -6.44 -17.51 -17.47
CA ALA A 58 -6.44 -18.97 -17.55
C ALA A 58 -5.17 -19.60 -16.96
N ASP A 59 -4.03 -18.92 -17.05
CA ASP A 59 -2.75 -19.37 -16.53
C ASP A 59 -2.58 -19.05 -15.04
N LEU A 60 -3.11 -17.92 -14.57
CA LEU A 60 -2.89 -17.43 -13.20
C LEU A 60 -3.93 -17.89 -12.20
N PHE A 61 -5.19 -18.09 -12.61
CA PHE A 61 -6.30 -18.37 -11.70
C PHE A 61 -6.87 -19.77 -11.91
N PRO A 62 -7.16 -20.50 -10.81
CA PRO A 62 -7.85 -21.79 -10.89
C PRO A 62 -9.36 -21.65 -11.16
N ILE A 63 -9.90 -20.43 -11.08
CA ILE A 63 -11.32 -20.12 -11.29
C ILE A 63 -11.49 -19.60 -12.73
N ARG A 64 -12.55 -20.07 -13.39
CA ARG A 64 -12.92 -19.63 -14.73
C ARG A 64 -13.88 -18.45 -14.65
N TYR A 65 -13.67 -17.49 -15.54
CA TYR A 65 -14.53 -16.34 -15.73
C TYR A 65 -15.21 -16.47 -17.09
N GLU A 66 -16.44 -15.99 -17.19
CA GLU A 66 -17.21 -15.99 -18.43
C GLU A 66 -16.66 -14.97 -19.43
N ALA A 67 -16.86 -15.22 -20.73
CA ALA A 67 -16.41 -14.31 -21.80
C ALA A 67 -16.93 -12.87 -21.61
N GLU A 68 -18.17 -12.72 -21.10
CA GLU A 68 -18.78 -11.43 -20.81
C GLU A 68 -18.00 -10.61 -19.79
N PHE A 69 -17.37 -11.26 -18.80
CA PHE A 69 -16.50 -10.56 -17.84
C PHE A 69 -15.35 -9.87 -18.57
N PHE A 70 -14.67 -10.56 -19.47
CA PHE A 70 -13.53 -10.00 -20.21
C PHE A 70 -13.97 -8.89 -21.16
N GLN A 71 -15.12 -9.07 -21.83
CA GLN A 71 -15.71 -8.01 -22.67
C GLN A 71 -16.00 -6.75 -21.85
N ASN A 72 -16.56 -6.89 -20.65
CA ASN A 72 -16.82 -5.75 -19.78
C ASN A 72 -15.53 -5.07 -19.31
N VAL A 73 -14.46 -5.84 -19.03
CA VAL A 73 -13.16 -5.30 -18.63
C VAL A 73 -12.53 -4.45 -19.74
N VAL A 74 -12.49 -4.96 -20.97
CA VAL A 74 -11.77 -4.30 -22.07
C VAL A 74 -12.53 -3.13 -22.68
N ASN A 75 -13.86 -3.12 -22.55
CA ASN A 75 -14.72 -2.02 -22.98
C ASN A 75 -15.00 -1.00 -21.87
N GLY A 76 -14.57 -1.27 -20.63
CA GLY A 76 -14.78 -0.37 -19.48
C GLY A 76 -16.23 -0.30 -19.00
N HIS A 77 -17.03 -1.34 -19.24
CA HIS A 77 -18.42 -1.41 -18.78
C HIS A 77 -18.48 -1.88 -17.33
N ASP A 78 -18.84 -0.98 -16.41
CA ASP A 78 -18.95 -1.23 -14.95
C ASP A 78 -17.68 -1.83 -14.30
N ILE A 79 -16.55 -1.77 -15.00
CA ILE A 79 -15.25 -2.27 -14.54
C ILE A 79 -14.20 -1.23 -14.90
N VAL A 80 -13.48 -0.78 -13.87
CA VAL A 80 -12.25 0.00 -14.04
C VAL A 80 -11.06 -0.94 -13.99
N SER A 81 -10.06 -0.69 -14.84
CA SER A 81 -8.97 -1.63 -15.01
C SER A 81 -7.67 -0.94 -15.39
N TRP A 82 -6.56 -1.49 -14.90
CA TRP A 82 -5.21 -1.04 -15.23
C TRP A 82 -4.36 -2.23 -15.66
N ALA A 83 -3.59 -2.00 -16.72
CA ALA A 83 -2.58 -2.87 -17.29
C ALA A 83 -1.18 -2.41 -16.87
N ALA A 84 -0.26 -3.36 -16.71
CA ALA A 84 1.17 -3.15 -16.70
C ALA A 84 1.76 -3.74 -17.98
N VAL A 85 2.64 -2.99 -18.64
CA VAL A 85 3.35 -3.39 -19.87
C VAL A 85 4.85 -3.11 -19.72
N ASP A 86 5.69 -3.90 -20.37
CA ASP A 86 7.14 -3.66 -20.41
C ASP A 86 7.55 -3.03 -21.74
N ARG A 87 7.84 -1.72 -21.70
CA ARG A 87 8.22 -0.92 -22.88
C ARG A 87 9.58 -1.32 -23.47
N SER A 88 10.39 -2.07 -22.73
CA SER A 88 11.71 -2.51 -23.19
C SER A 88 11.68 -3.78 -24.03
N ARG A 89 10.53 -4.47 -24.15
CA ARG A 89 10.42 -5.71 -24.92
C ARG A 89 10.63 -5.45 -26.42
N PRO A 90 11.49 -6.23 -27.11
CA PRO A 90 11.70 -6.11 -28.54
C PRO A 90 10.49 -6.62 -29.35
N ASN A 91 10.56 -6.49 -30.67
CA ASN A 91 9.64 -7.12 -31.63
C ASN A 91 8.16 -6.69 -31.48
N GLY A 92 7.90 -5.44 -31.08
CA GLY A 92 6.52 -4.93 -30.97
C GLY A 92 5.74 -5.46 -29.77
N GLN A 93 6.37 -6.23 -28.87
CA GLN A 93 5.75 -6.72 -27.63
C GLN A 93 5.78 -5.69 -26.50
N SER A 94 6.16 -4.44 -26.80
CA SER A 94 6.29 -3.36 -25.83
C SER A 94 4.96 -2.88 -25.24
N ASP A 95 3.84 -3.34 -25.80
CA ASP A 95 2.49 -3.08 -25.31
C ASP A 95 1.76 -4.35 -24.84
N GLU A 96 2.43 -5.51 -24.82
CA GLU A 96 1.85 -6.76 -24.34
C GLU A 96 1.68 -6.73 -22.82
N LEU A 97 0.50 -7.16 -22.36
CA LEU A 97 0.13 -7.19 -20.95
C LEU A 97 1.04 -8.15 -20.15
N ILE A 98 1.65 -7.66 -19.08
CA ILE A 98 2.44 -8.47 -18.14
C ILE A 98 1.85 -8.48 -16.72
N GLY A 99 0.85 -7.65 -16.47
CA GLY A 99 0.10 -7.63 -15.23
C GLY A 99 -1.14 -6.76 -15.36
N PHE A 100 -2.09 -6.96 -14.47
CA PHE A 100 -3.35 -6.25 -14.51
C PHE A 100 -4.02 -6.20 -13.13
N VAL A 101 -4.92 -5.24 -12.97
CA VAL A 101 -5.92 -5.23 -11.90
C VAL A 101 -7.26 -4.79 -12.49
N THR A 102 -8.33 -5.47 -12.09
CA THR A 102 -9.70 -5.13 -12.47
C THR A 102 -10.51 -4.87 -11.21
N ALA A 103 -11.31 -3.82 -11.18
CA ALA A 103 -12.13 -3.48 -10.03
C ALA A 103 -13.48 -2.89 -10.47
N ARG A 104 -14.48 -2.95 -9.59
CA ARG A 104 -15.81 -2.39 -9.81
C ARG A 104 -16.22 -1.51 -8.65
N ILE A 105 -16.96 -0.45 -8.94
CA ILE A 105 -17.62 0.38 -7.92
C ILE A 105 -18.91 -0.34 -7.49
N VAL A 106 -19.11 -0.48 -6.18
CA VAL A 106 -20.28 -1.12 -5.58
C VAL A 106 -20.90 -0.14 -4.59
N LEU A 107 -22.23 -0.08 -4.52
CA LEU A 107 -22.91 0.68 -3.47
C LEU A 107 -22.70 0.00 -2.11
N ALA A 108 -22.31 0.76 -1.10
CA ALA A 108 -21.97 0.21 0.21
C ALA A 108 -23.12 -0.61 0.83
N LYS A 109 -24.37 -0.15 0.65
CA LYS A 109 -25.59 -0.80 1.12
C LYS A 109 -25.88 -2.17 0.45
N GLU A 110 -25.33 -2.40 -0.73
CA GLU A 110 -25.48 -3.63 -1.52
C GLU A 110 -24.27 -4.56 -1.37
N SER A 111 -23.22 -4.11 -0.68
CA SER A 111 -22.01 -4.90 -0.46
C SER A 111 -22.14 -5.84 0.74
N GLU A 112 -21.47 -6.99 0.65
CA GLU A 112 -21.37 -7.98 1.76
C GLU A 112 -20.58 -7.47 2.98
N ILE A 113 -19.97 -6.28 2.84
CA ILE A 113 -19.17 -5.61 3.87
C ILE A 113 -19.83 -4.32 4.34
N GLY A 114 -21.11 -4.09 4.02
CA GLY A 114 -21.84 -2.90 4.47
C GLY A 114 -21.87 -2.77 6.00
N ASP A 115 -21.86 -3.90 6.70
CA ASP A 115 -21.76 -4.00 8.16
C ASP A 115 -20.37 -3.60 8.70
N LEU A 116 -19.33 -3.66 7.88
CA LEU A 116 -17.94 -3.30 8.22
C LEU A 116 -17.61 -1.83 7.92
N LEU A 117 -18.62 -1.03 7.58
CA LEU A 117 -18.52 0.42 7.54
C LEU A 117 -19.26 1.00 8.74
N SER A 118 -18.68 2.03 9.35
CA SER A 118 -19.43 2.91 10.24
C SER A 118 -20.54 3.60 9.43
N TYR A 119 -21.70 2.93 9.33
CA TYR A 119 -22.84 3.39 8.55
C TYR A 119 -23.41 4.65 9.18
N GLU A 120 -23.39 5.75 8.43
CA GLU A 120 -24.05 6.99 8.80
C GLU A 120 -25.38 7.03 8.02
N PRO A 121 -26.54 6.86 8.67
CA PRO A 121 -27.83 6.71 7.99
C PRO A 121 -28.19 7.86 7.02
N SER A 122 -27.57 9.03 7.21
CA SER A 122 -27.74 10.21 6.38
C SER A 122 -27.01 10.16 5.03
N LYS A 123 -26.12 9.18 4.79
CA LYS A 123 -25.30 9.08 3.56
C LYS A 123 -25.54 7.75 2.85
N SER A 124 -26.64 7.67 2.10
CA SER A 124 -27.07 6.46 1.37
C SER A 124 -26.32 6.23 0.04
N ASP A 125 -25.50 7.18 -0.39
CA ASP A 125 -24.75 7.20 -1.65
C ASP A 125 -23.30 6.71 -1.52
N GLN A 126 -22.93 6.18 -0.35
CA GLN A 126 -21.58 5.68 -0.13
C GLN A 126 -21.26 4.51 -1.05
N THR A 127 -20.04 4.52 -1.58
CA THR A 127 -19.54 3.49 -2.49
C THR A 127 -18.31 2.80 -1.92
N LEU A 128 -18.00 1.65 -2.52
CA LEU A 128 -16.82 0.85 -2.27
C LEU A 128 -16.22 0.43 -3.61
N ILE A 129 -14.92 0.14 -3.61
CA ILE A 129 -14.26 -0.49 -4.74
C ILE A 129 -13.99 -1.96 -4.43
N TYR A 130 -14.54 -2.86 -5.23
CA TYR A 130 -14.25 -4.28 -5.14
C TYR A 130 -13.17 -4.64 -6.17
N ILE A 131 -12.00 -5.10 -5.73
CA ILE A 131 -10.99 -5.65 -6.63
C ILE A 131 -11.41 -7.07 -7.00
N LEU A 132 -11.71 -7.28 -8.28
CA LEU A 132 -12.17 -8.54 -8.85
C LEU A 132 -11.00 -9.48 -9.10
N THR A 133 -9.96 -8.99 -9.80
CA THR A 133 -8.78 -9.78 -10.17
C THR A 133 -7.52 -8.91 -10.10
N LEU A 134 -6.40 -9.54 -9.73
CA LEU A 134 -5.07 -8.93 -9.71
C LEU A 134 -4.05 -10.00 -10.10
N GLY A 135 -3.34 -9.79 -11.20
CA GLY A 135 -2.42 -10.77 -11.75
C GLY A 135 -1.12 -10.12 -12.22
N VAL A 136 -0.01 -10.84 -12.09
CA VAL A 136 1.28 -10.52 -12.72
C VAL A 136 1.86 -11.81 -13.24
N VAL A 137 2.27 -11.81 -14.52
CA VAL A 137 2.90 -12.97 -15.16
C VAL A 137 4.16 -13.39 -14.40
N GLU A 138 4.43 -14.68 -14.34
CA GLU A 138 5.39 -15.25 -13.39
C GLU A 138 6.81 -14.66 -13.51
N SER A 139 7.28 -14.45 -14.74
CA SER A 139 8.60 -13.87 -15.04
C SER A 139 8.77 -12.42 -14.59
N PHE A 140 7.67 -11.71 -14.30
CA PHE A 140 7.68 -10.30 -13.85
C PHE A 140 7.23 -10.14 -12.39
N ARG A 141 7.05 -11.25 -11.65
CA ARG A 141 6.77 -11.21 -10.21
C ARG A 141 7.97 -10.69 -9.43
N ASN A 142 7.69 -10.20 -8.21
CA ASN A 142 8.70 -9.64 -7.29
C ASN A 142 9.41 -8.37 -7.80
N LEU A 143 8.90 -7.74 -8.87
CA LEU A 143 9.37 -6.44 -9.37
C LEU A 143 8.54 -5.24 -8.86
N GLY A 144 7.61 -5.47 -7.93
CA GLY A 144 6.76 -4.42 -7.35
C GLY A 144 5.55 -4.01 -8.21
N ILE A 145 5.32 -4.68 -9.33
CA ILE A 145 4.21 -4.40 -10.27
C ILE A 145 2.84 -4.51 -9.59
N ALA A 146 2.58 -5.60 -8.87
CA ALA A 146 1.31 -5.78 -8.17
C ALA A 146 1.06 -4.67 -7.13
N SER A 147 2.11 -4.25 -6.40
CA SER A 147 2.01 -3.13 -5.47
C SER A 147 1.72 -1.81 -6.18
N ALA A 148 2.26 -1.59 -7.38
CA ALA A 148 1.97 -0.40 -8.18
C ALA A 148 0.53 -0.39 -8.70
N LEU A 149 0.03 -1.53 -9.20
CA LEU A 149 -1.36 -1.68 -9.63
C LEU A 149 -2.33 -1.43 -8.48
N ILE A 150 -2.07 -1.97 -7.28
CA ILE A 150 -2.88 -1.68 -6.08
C ILE A 150 -2.85 -0.17 -5.75
N ARG A 151 -1.70 0.51 -5.91
CA ARG A 151 -1.63 1.98 -5.70
C ARG A 151 -2.49 2.76 -6.68
N GLU A 152 -2.59 2.33 -7.94
CA GLU A 152 -3.53 2.96 -8.90
C GLU A 152 -4.98 2.81 -8.43
N VAL A 153 -5.37 1.63 -7.93
CA VAL A 153 -6.70 1.43 -7.36
C VAL A 153 -6.92 2.30 -6.12
N ILE A 154 -5.93 2.41 -5.22
CA ILE A 154 -6.03 3.27 -4.02
C ILE A 154 -6.17 4.74 -4.41
N LYS A 155 -5.39 5.20 -5.39
CA LYS A 155 -5.46 6.56 -5.92
C LYS A 155 -6.84 6.83 -6.52
N TYR A 156 -7.35 5.90 -7.32
CA TYR A 156 -8.68 6.01 -7.91
C TYR A 156 -9.78 6.05 -6.83
N ALA A 157 -9.75 5.15 -5.85
CA ALA A 157 -10.69 5.14 -4.73
C ALA A 157 -10.67 6.46 -3.94
N SER A 158 -9.47 6.99 -3.66
CA SER A 158 -9.29 8.24 -2.93
C SER A 158 -9.82 9.45 -3.71
N SER A 159 -9.87 9.37 -5.04
CA SER A 159 -10.40 10.44 -5.89
C SER A 159 -11.93 10.53 -5.90
N ILE A 160 -12.64 9.47 -5.45
CA ILE A 160 -14.10 9.40 -5.42
C ILE A 160 -14.61 9.83 -4.04
N PRO A 161 -15.26 11.00 -3.89
CA PRO A 161 -15.65 11.52 -2.56
C PRO A 161 -16.61 10.63 -1.79
N THR A 162 -17.43 9.84 -2.49
CA THR A 162 -18.40 8.90 -1.87
C THR A 162 -17.79 7.55 -1.54
N CYS A 163 -16.59 7.23 -2.05
CA CYS A 163 -15.93 5.96 -1.78
C CYS A 163 -15.43 5.91 -0.35
N ARG A 164 -15.65 4.80 0.36
CA ARG A 164 -15.24 4.61 1.77
C ARG A 164 -14.18 3.54 1.95
N GLY A 165 -13.92 2.74 0.93
CA GLY A 165 -12.97 1.66 1.05
C GLY A 165 -12.83 0.83 -0.20
N ILE A 166 -11.79 0.02 -0.19
CA ILE A 166 -11.45 -0.96 -1.19
C ILE A 166 -11.48 -2.32 -0.49
N TYR A 167 -12.07 -3.32 -1.10
CA TYR A 167 -12.09 -4.66 -0.54
C TYR A 167 -11.89 -5.73 -1.60
N LEU A 168 -11.49 -6.91 -1.14
CA LEU A 168 -11.24 -8.06 -2.00
C LEU A 168 -11.26 -9.36 -1.21
N HIS A 169 -11.36 -10.44 -1.96
CA HIS A 169 -11.20 -11.80 -1.47
C HIS A 169 -9.88 -12.40 -1.91
N VAL A 170 -9.26 -13.17 -1.02
CA VAL A 170 -8.07 -13.96 -1.33
C VAL A 170 -8.23 -15.37 -0.80
N ILE A 171 -7.98 -16.35 -1.67
CA ILE A 171 -8.02 -17.76 -1.27
C ILE A 171 -7.00 -18.06 -0.17
N SER A 172 -7.43 -18.83 0.82
CA SER A 172 -6.73 -19.01 2.10
C SER A 172 -5.30 -19.54 2.00
N TYR A 173 -4.98 -20.34 0.98
CA TYR A 173 -3.64 -20.88 0.75
C TYR A 173 -2.71 -19.93 -0.02
N ASN A 174 -3.21 -18.81 -0.56
CA ASN A 174 -2.39 -17.87 -1.34
C ASN A 174 -1.61 -16.91 -0.43
N ASN A 175 -0.58 -17.46 0.23
CA ASN A 175 0.27 -16.74 1.18
C ASN A 175 0.97 -15.51 0.56
N ALA A 176 1.33 -15.59 -0.72
CA ALA A 176 1.98 -14.49 -1.44
C ALA A 176 1.05 -13.26 -1.56
N ALA A 177 -0.20 -13.47 -1.97
CA ALA A 177 -1.19 -12.41 -2.06
C ALA A 177 -1.59 -11.88 -0.67
N ILE A 178 -1.78 -12.77 0.31
CA ILE A 178 -2.04 -12.38 1.71
C ILE A 178 -0.94 -11.45 2.24
N HIS A 179 0.33 -11.80 2.00
CA HIS A 179 1.46 -10.96 2.40
C HIS A 179 1.48 -9.61 1.66
N LEU A 180 1.21 -9.61 0.34
CA LEU A 180 1.09 -8.39 -0.45
C LEU A 180 0.02 -7.44 0.10
N TYR A 181 -1.20 -7.94 0.37
CA TYR A 181 -2.29 -7.11 0.87
C TYR A 181 -1.99 -6.54 2.27
N LYS A 182 -1.45 -7.37 3.18
CA LYS A 182 -0.98 -6.89 4.50
C LYS A 182 0.10 -5.81 4.37
N LYS A 183 1.08 -6.01 3.48
CA LYS A 183 2.14 -5.02 3.20
C LYS A 183 1.56 -3.70 2.66
N MET A 184 0.49 -3.78 1.89
CA MET A 184 -0.25 -2.62 1.37
C MET A 184 -1.27 -2.05 2.37
N SER A 185 -1.18 -2.44 3.65
CA SER A 185 -2.06 -1.98 4.75
C SER A 185 -3.54 -2.34 4.61
N PHE A 186 -3.87 -3.36 3.80
CA PHE A 186 -5.20 -3.95 3.86
C PHE A 186 -5.34 -4.78 5.14
N MET A 187 -6.47 -4.64 5.81
CA MET A 187 -6.83 -5.36 7.03
C MET A 187 -7.58 -6.63 6.68
N CYS A 188 -7.17 -7.78 7.24
CA CYS A 188 -7.95 -9.01 7.17
C CYS A 188 -9.09 -8.93 8.17
N VAL A 189 -10.33 -8.82 7.68
CA VAL A 189 -11.51 -8.55 8.53
C VAL A 189 -12.35 -9.80 8.80
N ARG A 190 -12.35 -10.78 7.88
CA ARG A 190 -13.18 -11.98 7.98
C ARG A 190 -12.52 -13.16 7.27
N ARG A 191 -12.77 -14.38 7.78
CA ARG A 191 -12.52 -15.64 7.07
C ARG A 191 -13.88 -16.22 6.66
N LEU A 192 -14.04 -16.56 5.39
CA LEU A 192 -15.24 -17.14 4.81
C LEU A 192 -14.96 -18.61 4.52
N GLN A 193 -15.66 -19.50 5.23
CA GLN A 193 -15.48 -20.94 5.08
C GLN A 193 -16.08 -21.45 3.77
N GLY A 194 -15.34 -22.30 3.05
CA GLY A 194 -15.81 -22.97 1.84
C GLY A 194 -16.23 -22.04 0.68
N PHE A 195 -15.74 -20.80 0.67
CA PHE A 195 -16.11 -19.74 -0.27
C PHE A 195 -15.80 -20.09 -1.74
N TYR A 196 -14.66 -20.72 -2.01
CA TYR A 196 -14.28 -21.11 -3.36
C TYR A 196 -14.53 -22.60 -3.59
N LEU A 197 -15.17 -22.95 -4.71
CA LEU A 197 -15.26 -24.31 -5.21
C LEU A 197 -14.31 -24.49 -6.39
N ILE A 198 -13.22 -25.24 -6.20
CA ILE A 198 -12.20 -25.47 -7.23
C ILE A 198 -12.02 -26.98 -7.38
N ASN A 199 -12.28 -27.52 -8.58
CA ASN A 199 -12.16 -28.94 -8.90
C ASN A 199 -12.92 -29.86 -7.92
N GLY A 200 -14.11 -29.44 -7.49
CA GLY A 200 -14.96 -30.20 -6.55
C GLY A 200 -14.55 -30.10 -5.08
N GLN A 201 -13.52 -29.30 -4.75
CA GLN A 201 -13.07 -29.08 -3.38
C GLN A 201 -13.35 -27.64 -2.93
N HIS A 202 -13.83 -27.50 -1.69
CA HIS A 202 -14.08 -26.22 -1.05
C HIS A 202 -12.80 -25.65 -0.42
N TYR A 203 -12.59 -24.35 -0.60
CA TYR A 203 -11.49 -23.60 -0.02
C TYR A 203 -12.00 -22.32 0.63
N ASP A 204 -11.41 -22.00 1.79
CA ASP A 204 -11.74 -20.78 2.49
C ASP A 204 -11.17 -19.55 1.78
N SER A 205 -11.80 -18.41 2.01
CA SER A 205 -11.34 -17.09 1.57
C SER A 205 -11.09 -16.18 2.77
N TYR A 206 -10.15 -15.26 2.63
CA TYR A 206 -10.00 -14.12 3.53
C TYR A 206 -10.51 -12.86 2.85
N LEU A 207 -11.34 -12.11 3.57
CA LEU A 207 -11.80 -10.80 3.17
C LEU A 207 -10.81 -9.74 3.68
N PHE A 208 -10.30 -8.93 2.77
CA PHE A 208 -9.39 -7.82 3.06
C PHE A 208 -10.04 -6.48 2.74
N VAL A 209 -9.83 -5.48 3.60
CA VAL A 209 -10.38 -4.13 3.45
C VAL A 209 -9.29 -3.07 3.65
N TYR A 210 -9.30 -2.03 2.82
CA TYR A 210 -8.50 -0.82 2.95
C TYR A 210 -9.44 0.38 2.94
N TYR A 211 -9.51 1.13 4.03
CA TYR A 211 -10.41 2.27 4.14
C TYR A 211 -9.82 3.55 3.52
N VAL A 212 -10.68 4.35 2.87
CA VAL A 212 -10.33 5.66 2.28
C VAL A 212 -11.38 6.71 2.63
N ASN A 213 -11.05 8.00 2.48
CA ASN A 213 -11.99 9.13 2.60
C ASN A 213 -12.83 9.10 3.89
N GLY A 214 -12.18 8.77 5.01
CA GLY A 214 -12.84 8.71 6.31
C GLY A 214 -13.70 7.46 6.56
N GLY A 215 -13.70 6.48 5.66
CA GLY A 215 -14.22 5.15 5.94
C GLY A 215 -13.48 4.53 7.13
N ARG A 216 -14.21 3.81 7.97
CA ARG A 216 -13.69 3.19 9.19
C ARG A 216 -14.46 1.91 9.46
N SER A 217 -13.77 0.95 10.07
CA SER A 217 -14.43 -0.17 10.73
C SER A 217 -15.39 0.35 11.79
N PRO A 218 -16.55 -0.29 12.01
CA PRO A 218 -17.37 -0.04 13.19
C PRO A 218 -16.48 -0.27 14.41
N CYS A 219 -16.08 0.80 15.08
CA CYS A 219 -15.41 0.69 16.36
C CYS A 219 -16.43 0.11 17.34
N SER A 220 -16.01 -0.84 18.19
CA SER A 220 -16.77 -1.02 19.43
C SER A 220 -16.68 0.29 20.24
N PRO A 221 -17.72 0.70 20.98
CA PRO A 221 -17.66 1.89 21.84
C PRO A 221 -16.43 1.92 22.76
N LEU A 222 -15.94 0.74 23.16
CA LEU A 222 -14.77 0.57 24.01
C LEU A 222 -13.47 1.03 23.34
N GLU A 223 -13.32 0.92 22.02
CA GLU A 223 -12.11 1.40 21.33
C GLU A 223 -12.06 2.93 21.27
N LEU A 224 -13.23 3.57 21.16
CA LEU A 224 -13.37 5.02 21.18
C LEU A 224 -13.08 5.59 22.59
N VAL A 225 -13.55 4.89 23.62
CA VAL A 225 -13.21 5.14 25.03
C VAL A 225 -11.72 4.88 25.29
N THR A 226 -11.13 3.82 24.74
CA THR A 226 -9.70 3.52 24.91
C THR A 226 -8.83 4.58 24.23
N GLY A 227 -9.22 5.06 23.05
CA GLY A 227 -8.56 6.16 22.34
C GLY A 227 -8.61 7.47 23.13
N THR A 228 -9.77 7.83 23.68
CA THR A 228 -9.92 9.03 24.53
C THR A 228 -9.18 8.89 25.87
N LEU A 229 -9.21 7.72 26.52
CA LEU A 229 -8.45 7.44 27.73
C LEU A 229 -6.93 7.51 27.50
N ASN A 230 -6.44 7.03 26.35
CA ASN A 230 -5.02 7.14 26.03
C ASN A 230 -4.59 8.58 25.75
N LEU A 231 -5.42 9.38 25.08
CA LEU A 231 -5.19 10.82 24.91
C LEU A 231 -5.18 11.54 26.26
N MET A 232 -6.13 11.24 27.14
CA MET A 232 -6.17 11.79 28.51
C MET A 232 -4.96 11.36 29.32
N ARG A 233 -4.56 10.08 29.26
CA ARG A 233 -3.38 9.56 29.97
C ARG A 233 -2.09 10.22 29.49
N ASN A 234 -1.95 10.46 28.20
CA ASN A 234 -0.81 11.16 27.63
C ASN A 234 -0.83 12.67 27.96
N GLY A 235 -2.01 13.28 27.99
CA GLY A 235 -2.23 14.64 28.49
C GLY A 235 -1.83 14.78 29.97
N LEU A 236 -2.28 13.88 30.83
CA LEU A 236 -1.90 13.84 32.24
C LEU A 236 -0.39 13.66 32.42
N LYS A 237 0.22 12.70 31.72
CA LYS A 237 1.69 12.49 31.77
C LYS A 237 2.47 13.76 31.39
N SER A 238 2.00 14.49 30.38
CA SER A 238 2.60 15.77 29.96
C SER A 238 2.47 16.85 31.05
N VAL A 239 1.30 16.95 31.70
CA VAL A 239 1.06 17.88 32.81
C VAL A 239 1.94 17.51 34.03
N PHE A 240 2.01 16.24 34.41
CA PHE A 240 2.86 15.76 35.50
C PHE A 240 4.35 16.01 35.21
N ALA A 241 4.81 15.80 33.98
CA ALA A 241 6.19 16.11 33.58
C ALA A 241 6.49 17.62 33.67
N ARG A 242 5.52 18.49 33.33
CA ARG A 242 5.65 19.95 33.48
C ARG A 242 5.67 20.38 34.95
N LEU A 243 4.86 19.76 35.81
CA LEU A 243 4.84 20.02 37.24
C LEU A 243 6.16 19.61 37.90
N ARG A 244 6.67 18.41 37.59
CA ARG A 244 7.97 17.94 38.08
C ARG A 244 9.12 18.86 37.65
N LYS A 245 9.15 19.27 36.36
CA LYS A 245 10.12 20.28 35.89
C LYS A 245 9.99 21.62 36.62
N LYS A 246 8.80 22.03 37.07
CA LYS A 246 8.58 23.27 37.81
C LYS A 246 9.05 23.17 39.27
N GLU A 247 8.97 21.97 39.84
CA GLU A 247 9.43 21.63 41.18
C GLU A 247 10.96 21.51 41.23
N ASP A 248 11.59 20.83 40.27
CA ASP A 248 13.06 20.78 40.12
C ASP A 248 13.66 22.19 39.89
N ARG A 249 12.92 23.07 39.20
CA ARG A 249 13.29 24.48 38.99
C ARG A 249 13.09 25.36 40.24
N LYS A 250 12.26 24.94 41.21
CA LYS A 250 12.13 25.57 42.53
C LYS A 250 13.22 25.07 43.49
N VAL A 251 13.53 23.78 43.49
CA VAL A 251 14.59 23.17 44.30
C VAL A 251 15.98 23.68 43.90
N SER A 252 16.25 23.82 42.60
CA SER A 252 17.51 24.42 42.10
C SER A 252 17.66 25.92 42.41
N LYS A 253 16.56 26.66 42.65
CA LYS A 253 16.62 28.04 43.14
C LYS A 253 16.92 28.11 44.64
N TRP A 254 16.49 27.12 45.43
CA TRP A 254 16.76 27.03 46.86
C TRP A 254 18.19 26.53 47.17
N GLY A 255 18.78 25.72 46.28
CA GLY A 255 20.16 25.23 46.40
C GLY A 255 21.27 26.25 46.11
N LYS A 256 20.95 27.49 45.72
CA LYS A 256 21.94 28.55 45.40
C LYS A 256 22.07 29.65 46.45
N CYS A 257 21.46 29.50 47.62
CA CYS A 257 21.52 30.49 48.69
C CYS A 257 22.04 29.85 49.98
N LYS A 258 23.32 29.45 49.99
CA LYS A 258 24.08 29.14 51.20
C LYS A 258 25.58 29.11 50.87
N GLU A 259 26.13 30.27 50.57
CA GLU A 259 27.54 30.61 50.83
C GLU A 259 27.68 32.12 50.66
N THR A 260 27.74 32.83 51.79
CA THR A 260 28.14 34.23 51.83
C THR A 260 29.04 34.44 53.04
N HIS A 261 29.94 35.42 52.89
CA HIS A 261 30.95 36.00 53.80
C HIS A 261 32.38 35.58 53.42
N CYS A 262 33.34 36.48 53.15
CA CYS A 262 33.49 37.89 53.54
C CYS A 262 34.52 38.58 52.59
N LEU A 263 34.24 39.79 52.08
CA LEU A 263 34.86 41.09 52.45
C LEU A 263 36.20 41.50 51.75
N ILE A 264 36.11 42.69 51.11
CA ILE A 264 37.06 43.83 51.07
C ILE A 264 38.07 43.99 49.90
N SER A 265 37.74 44.99 49.06
CA SER A 265 38.53 46.14 48.54
C SER A 265 39.84 45.97 47.76
N THR A 266 39.88 46.54 46.53
CA THR A 266 40.92 47.53 46.13
C THR A 266 40.52 48.34 44.86
N THR A 267 40.40 49.66 45.04
CA THR A 267 40.90 50.81 44.23
C THR A 267 40.93 50.84 42.68
N GLN A 268 40.41 51.97 42.16
CA GLN A 268 40.94 52.86 41.07
C GLN A 268 41.10 52.29 39.66
N SER A 269 41.03 53.01 38.53
CA SER A 269 40.68 54.38 38.10
C SER A 269 41.05 54.40 36.61
N ARG A 270 40.25 55.02 35.71
CA ARG A 270 40.81 56.04 34.80
C ARG A 270 39.73 56.80 34.03
N ARG A 271 39.86 58.11 34.14
CA ARG A 271 39.18 59.22 33.47
C ARG A 271 39.72 59.42 32.04
N ASN A 272 38.97 60.14 31.21
CA ASN A 272 39.24 61.55 30.82
C ASN A 272 38.07 62.07 29.95
N LEU A 273 37.39 63.18 30.32
CA LEU A 273 37.71 64.61 30.03
C LEU A 273 37.54 64.90 28.52
N THR A 274 36.76 65.86 28.02
CA THR A 274 36.57 67.30 28.36
C THR A 274 35.43 67.85 27.45
N THR A 275 34.43 68.61 27.96
CA THR A 275 34.33 70.11 27.99
C THR A 275 33.57 70.65 26.77
N GLU A 276 32.29 71.05 26.94
CA GLU A 276 31.76 72.45 27.01
C GLU A 276 31.48 73.05 25.61
N CYS A 277 30.59 74.01 25.37
CA CYS A 277 29.43 74.57 26.06
C CYS A 277 28.67 75.40 24.99
N THR A 278 27.35 75.50 25.15
CA THR A 278 26.45 76.60 24.79
C THR A 278 26.62 77.40 23.48
N GLY A 279 25.51 77.48 22.72
CA GLY A 279 24.84 78.77 22.56
C GLY A 279 24.19 79.03 21.19
N TYR A 280 22.85 79.21 21.23
CA TYR A 280 21.98 80.21 20.56
C TYR A 280 22.33 80.67 19.11
N GLU A 281 21.45 81.01 18.17
CA GLU A 281 20.00 81.11 18.01
C GLU A 281 19.76 81.38 16.50
N CYS A 282 18.61 80.95 15.98
CA CYS A 282 17.80 81.49 14.88
C CYS A 282 18.44 82.08 13.61
N VAL A 283 18.17 81.46 12.45
CA VAL A 283 17.01 81.76 11.57
C VAL A 283 16.46 80.45 11.01
#